data_AF-A0A1B3LKK4-F1
#
_entry.id   AF-A0A1B3LKK4-F1
#
_cell.length_a   1.000
_cell.length_b   1.000
_cell.length_c   1.000
_cell.angle_alpha   90.00
_cell.angle_beta   90.00
_cell.angle_gamma   90.00
#
_symmetry.space_group_name_H-M   'P 1'
#
loop_
_entity.id
_entity.type
_entity.pdbx_description
1 polymer ?
#
loop_
_entity_poly.entity_id
_entity_poly.type
_entity_poly.pdbx_seq_one_letter_code
_entity_poly.pdbx_strand_id
1 'polypeptide(L)'
;MTPKIFRMLIALYLLCVVLAVVSHIATAPDLPEPLRGYVAAQDATSWMTGIGGMVYLALASISTAGLLLFRRWARPLFAVVALAGSVPWDGATVYPPLEYLFVNLEFMLAGAVIASSWAPAVSARFTHR
;
A
#
# COMPACT_ATOMS: atom_id res chain seq x y z
N MET A 1 6.91 16.28 -14.03
CA MET A 1 6.82 16.03 -12.57
C MET A 1 8.21 16.17 -11.95
N THR A 2 8.37 16.95 -10.88
CA THR A 2 9.68 17.18 -10.25
C THR A 2 9.98 16.12 -9.18
N PRO A 3 11.26 15.90 -8.79
CA PRO A 3 11.62 14.95 -7.73
C PRO A 3 10.96 15.26 -6.38
N LYS A 4 10.72 16.55 -6.08
CA LYS A 4 10.00 16.96 -4.86
C LYS A 4 8.55 16.48 -4.87
N ILE A 5 7.86 16.65 -6.01
CA ILE A 5 6.47 16.19 -6.19
C ILE A 5 6.41 14.65 -6.10
N PHE A 6 7.37 13.94 -6.68
CA PHE A 6 7.44 12.48 -6.55
C PHE A 6 7.57 12.00 -5.11
N ARG A 7 8.45 12.63 -4.30
CA ARG A 7 8.56 12.32 -2.88
C ARG A 7 7.32 12.67 -2.08
N MET A 8 6.67 13.80 -2.40
CA MET A 8 5.38 14.16 -1.79
C MET A 8 4.29 13.14 -2.12
N LEU A 9 4.27 12.61 -3.34
CA LEU A 9 3.34 11.55 -3.74
C LEU A 9 3.56 10.26 -2.92
N ILE A 10 4.82 9.86 -2.71
CA ILE A 10 5.16 8.72 -1.85
C ILE A 10 4.74 8.99 -0.40
N ALA A 11 4.98 10.20 0.12
CA ALA A 11 4.58 10.56 1.47
C ALA A 11 3.05 10.52 1.65
N LEU A 12 2.30 11.00 0.66
CA LEU A 12 0.84 10.92 0.66
C LEU A 12 0.34 9.48 0.58
N TYR A 13 0.97 8.65 -0.26
CA TYR A 13 0.73 7.21 -0.31
C TYR A 13 0.91 6.57 1.08
N LEU A 14 2.05 6.81 1.73
CA LEU A 14 2.32 6.28 3.08
C LEU A 14 1.32 6.80 4.12
N LEU A 15 0.90 8.05 4.02
CA LEU A 15 -0.14 8.60 4.87
C LEU A 15 -1.46 7.85 4.69
N CYS A 16 -1.88 7.57 3.45
CA CYS A 16 -3.08 6.77 3.17
C CYS A 16 -2.97 5.35 3.72
N VAL A 17 -1.81 4.69 3.63
CA VAL A 17 -1.57 3.37 4.25
C VAL A 17 -1.82 3.44 5.77
N VAL A 18 -1.22 4.42 6.44
CA VAL A 18 -1.39 4.58 7.90
C VAL A 18 -2.84 4.89 8.25
N LEU A 19 -3.50 5.78 7.49
CA LEU A 19 -4.89 6.14 7.72
C LEU A 19 -5.84 4.96 7.48
N ALA A 20 -5.57 4.08 6.50
CA ALA A 20 -6.34 2.86 6.30
C ALA A 20 -6.29 1.98 7.55
N VAL A 21 -5.10 1.66 8.05
CA VAL A 21 -4.92 0.83 9.27
C VAL A 21 -5.57 1.47 10.49
N VAL A 22 -5.34 2.76 10.72
CA VAL A 22 -5.92 3.47 11.88
C VAL A 22 -7.45 3.51 11.77
N SER A 23 -7.98 3.75 10.59
CA SER A 23 -9.42 3.80 10.36
C SER A 23 -10.09 2.43 10.52
N HIS A 24 -9.43 1.34 10.11
CA HIS A 24 -9.89 -0.02 10.39
C HIS A 24 -10.06 -0.24 11.89
N ILE A 25 -9.00 0.02 12.67
CA ILE A 25 -9.00 -0.16 14.13
C ILE A 25 -10.10 0.71 14.79
N ALA A 26 -10.27 1.94 14.30
CA ALA A 26 -11.22 2.88 14.87
C ALA A 26 -12.68 2.57 14.51
N THR A 27 -12.96 2.06 13.31
CA THR A 27 -14.33 1.96 12.76
C THR A 27 -14.84 0.54 12.54
N ALA A 28 -13.98 -0.48 12.54
CA ALA A 28 -14.42 -1.88 12.51
C ALA A 28 -15.36 -2.24 13.68
N PRO A 29 -15.19 -1.71 14.92
CA PRO A 29 -16.14 -1.93 16.00
C PRO A 29 -17.54 -1.35 15.74
N ASP A 30 -17.67 -0.35 14.88
CA ASP A 30 -18.95 0.30 14.56
C ASP A 30 -19.77 -0.48 13.52
N LEU A 31 -19.21 -1.54 12.92
CA LEU A 31 -19.92 -2.38 11.97
C LEU A 31 -21.09 -3.13 12.65
N PRO A 32 -22.20 -3.38 11.92
CA PRO A 32 -23.26 -4.29 12.36
C PRO A 32 -22.73 -5.68 12.70
N GLU A 33 -23.35 -6.37 13.67
CA GLU A 33 -22.89 -7.69 14.16
C GLU A 33 -22.53 -8.73 13.09
N PRO A 34 -23.33 -8.96 12.02
CA PRO A 34 -22.95 -9.95 11.02
C PRO A 34 -21.65 -9.60 10.28
N LEU A 35 -21.38 -8.31 10.06
CA LEU A 35 -20.17 -7.85 9.39
C LEU A 35 -18.99 -7.80 10.37
N ARG A 36 -19.22 -7.40 11.62
CA ARG A 36 -18.17 -7.34 12.64
C ARG A 36 -17.60 -8.72 12.94
N GLY A 37 -18.47 -9.73 13.09
CA GLY A 37 -18.03 -11.12 13.31
C GLY A 37 -17.27 -11.69 12.11
N TYR A 38 -17.69 -11.34 10.90
CA TYR A 38 -16.99 -11.71 9.68
C TYR A 38 -15.59 -11.11 9.60
N VAL A 39 -15.47 -9.79 9.79
CA VAL A 39 -14.17 -9.08 9.76
C VAL A 39 -13.23 -9.64 10.82
N ALA A 40 -13.69 -9.86 12.05
CA ALA A 40 -12.86 -10.44 13.10
C ALA A 40 -12.35 -11.86 12.76
N ALA A 41 -13.16 -12.69 12.11
CA ALA A 41 -12.75 -14.02 11.65
C ALA A 41 -11.76 -13.93 10.47
N GLN A 42 -11.96 -12.98 9.57
CA GLN A 42 -11.07 -12.71 8.45
C GLN A 42 -9.70 -12.24 8.94
N ASP A 43 -9.65 -11.29 9.88
CA ASP A 43 -8.38 -10.78 10.43
C ASP A 43 -7.57 -11.89 11.12
N ALA A 44 -8.24 -12.80 11.82
CA ALA A 44 -7.60 -13.92 12.49
C ALA A 44 -6.99 -14.96 11.53
N THR A 45 -7.45 -15.01 10.28
CA THR A 45 -7.05 -16.00 9.29
C THR A 45 -6.31 -15.40 8.10
N SER A 46 -6.18 -14.08 8.04
CA SER A 46 -5.56 -13.37 6.92
C SER A 46 -4.10 -13.77 6.74
N TRP A 47 -3.68 -13.97 5.49
CA TRP A 47 -2.27 -14.18 5.16
C TRP A 47 -1.36 -13.03 5.62
N MET A 48 -1.92 -11.82 5.77
CA MET A 48 -1.20 -10.62 6.23
C MET A 48 -0.78 -10.69 7.70
N THR A 49 -1.41 -11.53 8.53
CA THR A 49 -1.00 -11.70 9.93
C THR A 49 0.10 -12.75 10.11
N GLY A 50 0.35 -13.57 9.10
CA GLY A 50 1.39 -14.58 9.09
C GLY A 50 2.75 -14.11 8.58
N ILE A 51 3.65 -15.08 8.34
CA ILE A 51 4.99 -14.83 7.78
C ILE A 51 4.89 -14.15 6.40
N GLY A 52 3.88 -14.51 5.59
CA GLY A 52 3.63 -13.91 4.29
C GLY A 52 3.45 -12.39 4.38
N GLY A 53 2.61 -11.92 5.31
CA GLY A 53 2.43 -10.50 5.59
C GLY A 53 3.69 -9.79 6.07
N MET A 54 4.48 -10.42 6.94
CA MET A 54 5.76 -9.85 7.39
C MET A 54 6.75 -9.66 6.22
N VAL A 55 6.88 -10.67 5.36
CA VAL A 55 7.72 -10.60 4.16
C VAL A 55 7.21 -9.52 3.21
N TYR A 56 5.90 -9.46 2.98
CA TYR A 56 5.28 -8.42 2.17
C TYR A 56 5.57 -7.02 2.70
N LEU A 57 5.38 -6.79 4.00
CA LEU A 57 5.63 -5.50 4.65
C LEU A 57 7.11 -5.11 4.55
N ALA A 58 8.03 -6.06 4.72
CA ALA A 58 9.46 -5.83 4.56
C ALA A 58 9.79 -5.41 3.11
N LEU A 59 9.27 -6.12 2.11
CA LEU A 59 9.48 -5.79 0.70
C LEU A 59 8.84 -4.44 0.32
N ALA A 60 7.64 -4.15 0.82
CA ALA A 60 6.97 -2.86 0.64
C ALA A 60 7.79 -1.71 1.24
N SER A 61 8.32 -1.89 2.45
CA SER A 61 9.15 -0.90 3.14
C SER A 61 10.48 -0.68 2.41
N ILE A 62 11.17 -1.77 2.04
CA ILE A 62 12.46 -1.72 1.33
C ILE A 62 12.31 -1.07 -0.04
N SER A 63 11.27 -1.45 -0.81
CA SER A 63 11.01 -0.86 -2.11
C SER A 63 10.64 0.62 -2.01
N THR A 64 9.80 1.01 -1.04
CA THR A 64 9.43 2.41 -0.82
C THR A 64 10.63 3.27 -0.41
N ALA A 65 11.47 2.78 0.51
CA ALA A 65 12.73 3.44 0.87
C ALA A 65 13.66 3.57 -0.34
N GLY A 66 13.77 2.51 -1.15
CA GLY A 66 14.50 2.52 -2.40
C GLY A 66 13.98 3.57 -3.40
N LEU A 67 12.66 3.77 -3.50
CA LEU A 67 12.06 4.80 -4.35
C LEU A 67 12.42 6.22 -3.85
N LEU A 68 12.37 6.47 -2.54
CA LEU A 68 12.75 7.77 -1.96
C LEU A 68 14.22 8.13 -2.23
N LEU A 69 15.08 7.10 -2.28
CA LEU A 69 16.50 7.18 -2.59
C LEU A 69 16.81 7.05 -4.09
N PHE A 70 15.80 6.94 -4.96
CA PHE A 70 15.95 6.76 -6.41
C PHE A 70 16.84 5.56 -6.81
N ARG A 71 16.69 4.42 -6.14
CA ARG A 71 17.39 3.17 -6.49
C ARG A 71 16.70 2.45 -7.65
N ARG A 72 17.43 2.10 -8.71
CA ARG A 72 16.83 1.54 -9.95
C ARG A 72 16.04 0.25 -9.73
N TRP A 73 16.48 -0.61 -8.80
CA TRP A 73 15.82 -1.86 -8.44
C TRP A 73 14.49 -1.66 -7.70
N ALA A 74 14.28 -0.49 -7.09
CA ALA A 74 13.11 -0.22 -6.28
C ALA A 74 11.82 -0.07 -7.10
N ARG A 75 11.92 0.41 -8.35
CA ARG A 75 10.74 0.59 -9.23
C ARG A 75 10.05 -0.73 -9.56
N PRO A 76 10.73 -1.73 -10.16
CA PRO A 76 10.09 -3.00 -10.46
C PRO A 76 9.66 -3.72 -9.17
N LEU A 77 10.43 -3.62 -8.08
CA LEU A 77 10.04 -4.25 -6.82
C LEU A 77 8.76 -3.63 -6.25
N PHE A 78 8.67 -2.30 -6.18
CA PHE A 78 7.47 -1.61 -5.71
C PHE A 78 6.26 -1.94 -6.57
N ALA A 79 6.40 -1.97 -7.91
CA ALA A 79 5.30 -2.33 -8.80
C ALA A 79 4.82 -3.77 -8.57
N VAL A 80 5.73 -4.74 -8.42
CA VAL A 80 5.37 -6.13 -8.12
C VAL A 80 4.68 -6.23 -6.77
N VAL A 81 5.19 -5.56 -5.74
CA VAL A 81 4.60 -5.57 -4.40
C VAL A 81 3.21 -4.92 -4.42
N ALA A 82 3.04 -3.76 -5.06
CA ALA A 82 1.74 -3.09 -5.17
C ALA A 82 0.71 -3.94 -5.91
N LEU A 83 1.10 -4.61 -6.99
CA LEU A 83 0.22 -5.54 -7.73
C LEU A 83 -0.10 -6.79 -6.92
N ALA A 84 0.86 -7.32 -6.15
CA ALA A 84 0.60 -8.43 -5.25
C ALA A 84 -0.39 -8.02 -4.15
N GLY A 85 -0.28 -6.80 -3.61
CA GLY A 85 -1.19 -6.26 -2.60
C GLY A 85 -2.63 -6.04 -3.10
N SER A 86 -2.83 -5.83 -4.40
CA SER A 86 -4.18 -5.64 -4.96
C SER A 86 -4.91 -6.95 -5.27
N VAL A 87 -4.28 -8.11 -5.06
CA VAL A 87 -4.91 -9.42 -5.25
C VAL A 87 -5.74 -9.76 -4.00
N PRO A 88 -7.01 -10.20 -4.15
CA PRO A 88 -7.86 -10.58 -3.02
C PRO A 88 -7.51 -11.99 -2.51
N TRP A 89 -6.34 -12.13 -1.86
CA TRP A 89 -5.82 -13.40 -1.37
C TRP A 89 -6.74 -14.08 -0.34
N ASP A 90 -7.44 -13.28 0.48
CA ASP A 90 -8.36 -13.76 1.52
C ASP A 90 -9.81 -13.95 1.01
N GLY A 91 -10.04 -13.82 -0.31
CA GLY A 91 -11.36 -13.89 -0.90
C GLY A 91 -12.16 -12.59 -0.76
N ALA A 92 -13.44 -12.70 -0.40
CA ALA A 92 -14.31 -11.53 -0.25
C ALA A 92 -13.93 -10.74 1.03
N THR A 93 -13.52 -9.49 0.88
CA THR A 93 -13.14 -8.64 2.01
C THR A 93 -14.18 -7.59 2.28
N VAL A 94 -14.53 -7.40 3.55
CA VAL A 94 -15.42 -6.33 4.00
C VAL A 94 -14.56 -5.23 4.62
N TYR A 95 -14.66 -4.02 4.05
CA TYR A 95 -13.99 -2.85 4.57
C TYR A 95 -14.99 -1.91 5.27
N PRO A 96 -14.71 -1.46 6.50
CA PRO A 96 -15.31 -0.26 7.07
C PRO A 96 -15.23 0.94 6.10
N PRO A 97 -16.20 1.86 6.09
CA PRO A 97 -16.26 2.92 5.07
C PRO A 97 -15.03 3.81 4.97
N LEU A 98 -14.41 4.18 6.10
CA LEU A 98 -13.20 5.00 6.12
C LEU A 98 -11.98 4.21 5.64
N GLU A 99 -11.85 2.95 6.06
CA GLU A 99 -10.78 2.09 5.56
C GLU A 99 -10.90 1.94 4.05
N TYR A 100 -12.11 1.66 3.56
CA TYR A 100 -12.36 1.52 2.13
C TYR A 100 -11.91 2.77 1.35
N LEU A 101 -12.24 3.98 1.84
CA LEU A 101 -11.79 5.22 1.22
C LEU A 101 -10.27 5.30 1.14
N PHE A 102 -9.57 5.05 2.25
CA PHE A 102 -8.11 5.18 2.30
C PHE A 102 -7.40 4.09 1.51
N VAL A 103 -7.91 2.85 1.50
CA VAL A 103 -7.39 1.75 0.67
C VAL A 103 -7.54 2.09 -0.82
N ASN A 104 -8.67 2.64 -1.25
CA ASN A 104 -8.83 3.05 -2.65
C ASN A 104 -7.90 4.21 -3.02
N LEU A 105 -7.77 5.22 -2.16
CA LEU A 105 -6.81 6.31 -2.37
C LEU A 105 -5.37 5.80 -2.41
N GLU A 106 -5.03 4.88 -1.53
CA GLU A 106 -3.73 4.22 -1.48
C GLU A 106 -3.42 3.51 -2.82
N PHE A 107 -4.35 2.71 -3.35
CA PHE A 107 -4.17 2.06 -4.65
C PHE A 107 -4.02 3.05 -5.81
N MET A 108 -4.84 4.10 -5.84
CA MET A 108 -4.73 5.16 -6.86
C MET A 108 -3.36 5.85 -6.79
N LEU A 109 -2.89 6.17 -5.58
CA LEU A 109 -1.59 6.79 -5.35
C LEU A 109 -0.44 5.83 -5.69
N ALA A 110 -0.56 4.54 -5.37
CA ALA A 110 0.41 3.52 -5.76
C ALA A 110 0.55 3.47 -7.30
N GLY A 111 -0.57 3.46 -8.03
CA GLY A 111 -0.58 3.55 -9.49
C GLY A 111 0.09 4.83 -10.01
N ALA A 112 -0.17 5.98 -9.36
CA ALA A 112 0.49 7.24 -9.71
C ALA A 112 2.00 7.23 -9.40
N VAL A 113 2.43 6.64 -8.29
CA VAL A 113 3.85 6.46 -7.92
C VAL A 113 4.54 5.56 -8.94
N ILE A 114 3.90 4.45 -9.33
CA ILE A 114 4.37 3.57 -10.40
C ILE A 114 4.53 4.40 -11.67
N ALA A 115 3.46 4.94 -12.24
CA ALA A 115 3.50 5.68 -13.51
C ALA A 115 4.55 6.80 -13.51
N SER A 116 4.62 7.58 -12.43
CA SER A 116 5.58 8.67 -12.31
C SER A 116 7.03 8.23 -12.16
N SER A 117 7.31 7.06 -11.60
CA SER A 117 8.68 6.54 -11.46
C SER A 117 9.33 6.15 -12.80
N TRP A 118 8.53 5.91 -13.84
CA TRP A 118 8.98 5.71 -15.22
C TRP A 118 8.87 6.97 -16.10
N ALA A 119 8.29 8.06 -15.60
CA ALA A 119 8.25 9.32 -16.35
C ALA A 119 9.66 9.89 -16.59
N PRO A 120 9.97 10.48 -17.76
CA PRO A 120 11.34 10.87 -18.12
C PRO A 120 12.06 11.73 -17.07
N ALA A 121 11.37 12.71 -16.48
CA ALA A 121 11.93 13.64 -15.51
C ALA A 121 12.33 12.98 -14.17
N VAL A 122 11.67 11.88 -13.78
CA VAL A 122 11.94 11.16 -12.54
C VAL A 122 12.86 9.96 -12.84
N SER A 123 12.64 9.26 -13.95
CA SER A 123 13.44 8.11 -14.39
C SER A 123 14.92 8.46 -14.52
N ALA A 124 15.26 9.67 -14.97
CA ALA A 124 16.65 10.13 -15.08
C ALA A 124 17.39 10.21 -13.73
N ARG A 125 16.67 10.24 -12.59
CA ARG A 125 17.27 10.25 -11.25
C ARG A 125 17.60 8.86 -10.74
N PHE A 126 17.06 7.81 -11.34
CA PHE A 126 17.31 6.44 -10.92
C PHE A 126 18.68 5.98 -11.42
N THR A 127 19.64 5.85 -10.51
CA THR A 127 21.03 5.48 -10.83
C THR A 127 21.36 4.04 -10.40
N HIS A 128 22.45 3.50 -10.94
CA HIS A 128 22.92 2.14 -10.69
C HIS A 128 23.66 1.93 -9.36
N ARG A 129 23.90 3.00 -8.60
CA ARG A 129 24.64 2.90 -7.34
C ARG A 129 23.77 2.40 -6.21
#